data_AF-A0A3S4FCT6-F1
#
_entry.id   AF-A0A3S4FCT6-F1
#
_cell.length_a   1.000
_cell.length_b   1.000
_cell.length_c   1.000
_cell.angle_alpha   90.00
_cell.angle_beta   90.00
_cell.angle_gamma   90.00
#
_symmetry.space_group_name_H-M   'P 1'
#
loop_
_entity.id
_entity.type
_entity.pdbx_description
1 polymer ?
#
loop_
_entity_poly.entity_id
_entity_poly.type
_entity_poly.pdbx_seq_one_letter_code
_entity_poly.pdbx_strand_id
1 'polypeptide(L)'
;MHGKHTGAINPNNKLPITCTNCHGQPSLHHREGVKDVMRFNDPMYTVEQQNSVCMSCHLPEQLQKAFWPHDVHVTKVTCASCHSLHPQQDTMQTLSEKGRIKICVDCHSDQRTNPHFNPASVPLLKEQP
;
A
#
# COMPACT_ATOMS: atom_id res chain seq x y z
N MET A 1 8.10 6.67 -12.52
CA MET A 1 8.11 6.16 -11.14
C MET A 1 9.52 6.31 -10.61
N HIS A 2 9.69 6.82 -9.39
CA HIS A 2 11.02 7.10 -8.82
C HIS A 2 11.31 6.32 -7.54
N GLY A 3 10.30 5.62 -6.99
CA GLY A 3 10.46 4.89 -5.73
C GLY A 3 11.29 3.62 -5.85
N LYS A 4 11.67 3.08 -4.69
CA LYS A 4 12.60 1.95 -4.56
C LYS A 4 12.25 0.72 -5.41
N HIS A 5 10.95 0.48 -5.66
CA HIS A 5 10.50 -0.69 -6.43
C HIS A 5 10.86 -0.61 -7.93
N THR A 6 11.07 0.59 -8.49
CA THR A 6 11.43 0.74 -9.92
C THR A 6 12.82 0.20 -10.24
N GLY A 7 13.73 0.11 -9.26
CA GLY A 7 15.07 -0.47 -9.42
C GLY A 7 15.23 -1.86 -8.81
N ALA A 8 14.15 -2.44 -8.27
CA ALA A 8 14.20 -3.71 -7.58
C ALA A 8 14.05 -4.90 -8.54
N ILE A 9 14.59 -6.05 -8.14
CA ILE A 9 14.44 -7.32 -8.84
C ILE A 9 13.29 -8.10 -8.21
N ASN A 10 12.39 -8.61 -9.04
CA ASN A 10 11.31 -9.46 -8.60
C ASN A 10 11.88 -10.81 -8.09
N PRO A 11 11.59 -11.19 -6.83
CA PRO A 11 12.19 -12.37 -6.22
C PRO A 11 11.76 -13.69 -6.89
N ASN A 12 10.62 -13.71 -7.57
CA ASN A 12 10.02 -14.92 -8.13
C ASN A 12 10.58 -15.30 -9.50
N ASN A 13 11.01 -14.32 -10.31
CA ASN A 13 11.49 -14.57 -11.67
C ASN A 13 12.89 -13.97 -11.96
N LYS A 14 13.48 -13.26 -10.99
CA LYS A 14 14.81 -12.63 -11.09
C LYS A 14 14.94 -11.55 -12.18
N LEU A 15 13.82 -11.01 -12.65
CA LEU A 15 13.77 -9.90 -13.61
C LEU A 15 13.45 -8.57 -12.90
N PRO A 16 13.80 -7.42 -13.50
CA PRO A 16 13.37 -6.12 -12.98
C PRO A 16 11.85 -6.04 -12.78
N ILE A 17 11.41 -5.38 -11.72
CA ILE A 17 9.99 -5.12 -11.49
C ILE A 17 9.44 -4.22 -12.60
N THR A 18 8.26 -4.58 -13.09
CA THR A 18 7.50 -3.85 -14.10
C THR A 18 6.14 -3.43 -13.55
N CYS A 19 5.44 -2.53 -14.25
CA CYS A 19 4.12 -2.05 -13.88
C CYS A 19 3.12 -3.20 -13.64
N THR A 20 3.17 -4.22 -14.51
CA THR A 20 2.22 -5.34 -14.49
C THR A 20 2.42 -6.28 -13.31
N ASN A 21 3.58 -6.25 -12.65
CA ASN A 21 3.81 -7.04 -11.45
C ASN A 21 2.97 -6.57 -10.25
N CYS A 22 2.51 -5.32 -10.27
CA CYS A 22 1.65 -4.77 -9.22
C CYS A 22 0.25 -4.43 -9.75
N HIS A 23 0.16 -3.85 -10.94
CA HIS A 23 -1.09 -3.35 -11.48
C HIS A 23 -1.83 -4.37 -12.35
N GLY A 24 -1.21 -5.48 -12.75
CA GLY A 24 -1.82 -6.38 -13.75
C GLY A 24 -1.84 -5.76 -15.15
N GLN A 25 -2.73 -6.25 -16.01
CA GLN A 25 -2.78 -5.87 -17.42
C GLN A 25 -4.03 -5.05 -17.73
N PRO A 26 -3.90 -3.90 -18.43
CA PRO A 26 -5.05 -3.12 -18.85
C PRO A 26 -5.84 -3.87 -19.93
N SER A 27 -7.17 -3.74 -19.87
CA SER A 27 -8.08 -4.25 -20.89
C SER A 27 -8.26 -3.24 -22.03
N LEU A 28 -9.00 -3.62 -23.08
CA LEU A 28 -9.39 -2.69 -24.15
C LEU A 28 -10.28 -1.53 -23.63
N HIS A 29 -11.03 -1.77 -22.55
CA HIS A 29 -11.93 -0.81 -21.91
C HIS A 29 -11.27 -0.05 -20.76
N HIS A 30 -9.94 -0.13 -20.61
CA HIS A 30 -9.22 0.45 -19.49
C HIS A 30 -9.55 1.93 -19.23
N ARG A 31 -9.72 2.71 -20.29
CA ARG A 31 -10.04 4.15 -20.21
C ARG A 31 -11.46 4.44 -19.69
N GLU A 32 -12.35 3.45 -19.68
CA GLU A 32 -13.70 3.55 -19.13
C GLU A 32 -13.70 3.35 -17.60
N GLY A 33 -12.53 3.13 -17.00
CA GLY A 33 -12.39 2.99 -15.55
C GLY A 33 -12.85 1.63 -15.02
N VAL A 34 -12.81 0.60 -15.85
CA VAL A 34 -13.17 -0.77 -15.49
C VAL A 34 -12.20 -1.39 -14.48
N LYS A 35 -12.63 -2.50 -13.86
CA LYS A 35 -11.85 -3.28 -12.89
C LYS A 35 -10.86 -4.23 -13.58
N ASP A 36 -9.86 -3.68 -14.27
CA ASP A 36 -8.85 -4.45 -15.01
C ASP A 36 -7.45 -4.40 -14.40
N VAL A 37 -7.00 -3.21 -13.97
CA VAL A 37 -5.75 -3.04 -13.24
C VAL A 37 -5.99 -2.83 -11.75
N MET A 38 -5.11 -3.39 -10.93
CA MET A 38 -5.15 -3.15 -9.48
C MET A 38 -4.99 -1.66 -9.18
N ARG A 39 -5.85 -1.14 -8.32
CA ARG A 39 -5.75 0.22 -7.76
C ARG A 39 -5.49 0.10 -6.26
N PHE A 40 -4.43 0.77 -5.81
CA PHE A 40 -4.02 0.73 -4.40
C PHE A 40 -4.55 1.96 -3.65
N ASN A 41 -5.00 1.74 -2.42
CA ASN A 41 -5.69 2.72 -1.59
C ASN A 41 -6.91 3.34 -2.29
N ASP A 42 -7.66 2.52 -3.04
CA ASP A 42 -8.84 2.89 -3.83
C ASP A 42 -10.01 1.95 -3.48
N PRO A 43 -11.25 2.46 -3.37
CA PRO A 43 -12.40 1.66 -2.94
C PRO A 43 -12.83 0.57 -3.93
N MET A 44 -12.30 0.54 -5.17
CA MET A 44 -12.64 -0.44 -6.20
C MET A 44 -12.27 -1.90 -5.83
N TYR A 45 -11.27 -2.07 -4.97
CA TYR A 45 -10.76 -3.37 -4.53
C TYR A 45 -10.79 -3.48 -3.02
N THR A 46 -11.07 -4.67 -2.49
CA THR A 46 -11.03 -4.91 -1.04
C THR A 46 -9.59 -4.83 -0.52
N VAL A 47 -9.42 -4.64 0.79
CA VAL A 47 -8.10 -4.67 1.45
C VAL A 47 -7.31 -5.91 1.08
N GLU A 48 -7.96 -7.08 1.13
CA GLU A 48 -7.33 -8.36 0.83
C GLU A 48 -6.92 -8.49 -0.64
N GLN A 49 -7.76 -8.01 -1.57
CA GLN A 49 -7.41 -7.97 -2.99
C GLN A 49 -6.17 -7.10 -3.24
N GLN A 50 -6.08 -5.94 -2.60
CA GLN A 50 -4.94 -5.04 -2.76
C GLN A 50 -3.66 -5.62 -2.12
N ASN A 51 -3.76 -6.06 -0.87
CA ASN A 51 -2.60 -6.51 -0.11
C ASN A 51 -2.06 -7.86 -0.60
N SER A 52 -2.90 -8.73 -1.16
CA SER A 52 -2.44 -10.01 -1.74
C SER A 52 -1.43 -9.81 -2.87
N VAL A 53 -1.51 -8.70 -3.63
CA VAL A 53 -0.51 -8.35 -4.64
C VAL A 53 0.86 -8.11 -4.01
N CYS A 54 0.92 -7.44 -2.86
CA CYS A 54 2.18 -7.24 -2.12
C CYS A 54 2.76 -8.58 -1.65
N MET A 55 1.89 -9.47 -1.18
CA MET A 55 2.25 -10.80 -0.68
C MET A 55 2.67 -11.77 -1.79
N SER A 56 2.52 -11.42 -3.07
CA SER A 56 3.13 -12.21 -4.14
C SER A 56 4.66 -12.22 -4.04
N CYS A 57 5.25 -11.23 -3.40
CA CYS A 57 6.70 -11.06 -3.25
C CYS A 57 7.15 -10.92 -1.78
N HIS A 58 6.36 -10.26 -0.94
CA HIS A 58 6.72 -10.04 0.47
C HIS A 58 6.22 -11.16 1.38
N LEU A 59 7.05 -11.54 2.34
CA LEU A 59 6.73 -12.58 3.32
C LEU A 59 6.24 -11.95 4.62
N PRO A 60 5.06 -12.34 5.15
CA PRO A 60 4.50 -11.80 6.39
C PRO A 60 5.48 -11.84 7.57
N GLU A 61 6.21 -12.94 7.74
CA GLU A 61 7.20 -13.10 8.81
C GLU A 61 8.31 -12.03 8.73
N GLN A 62 8.79 -11.72 7.52
CA GLN A 62 9.83 -10.72 7.31
C GLN A 62 9.30 -9.30 7.55
N LEU A 63 8.05 -9.04 7.17
CA LEU A 63 7.38 -7.76 7.44
C LEU A 63 7.15 -7.55 8.94
N GLN A 64 6.73 -8.58 9.66
CA GLN A 64 6.56 -8.53 11.12
C GLN A 64 7.88 -8.25 11.83
N LYS A 65 8.98 -8.91 11.42
CA LYS A 65 10.33 -8.63 11.95
C LYS A 65 10.79 -7.20 11.67
N ALA A 66 10.47 -6.66 10.49
CA ALA A 66 10.81 -5.29 10.14
C ALA A 66 10.00 -4.27 10.96
N PHE A 67 8.70 -4.52 11.13
CA PHE A 67 7.82 -3.71 11.97
C PHE A 67 6.58 -4.52 12.35
N TRP A 68 6.44 -4.80 13.65
CA TRP A 68 5.41 -5.71 14.18
C TRP A 68 3.97 -5.39 13.73
N PRO A 69 3.52 -4.12 13.63
CA PRO A 69 2.17 -3.79 13.21
C PRO A 69 1.77 -4.27 11.81
N HIS A 70 2.69 -4.68 10.94
CA HIS A 70 2.31 -5.25 9.64
C HIS A 70 1.34 -6.43 9.79
N ASP A 71 1.54 -7.29 10.81
CA ASP A 71 0.76 -8.50 11.01
C ASP A 71 -0.73 -8.20 11.26
N VAL A 72 -1.01 -7.28 12.19
CA VAL A 72 -2.40 -6.92 12.53
C VAL A 72 -3.10 -6.12 11.42
N HIS A 73 -2.34 -5.51 10.50
CA HIS A 73 -2.88 -4.65 9.45
C HIS A 73 -3.05 -5.35 8.11
N VAL A 74 -2.35 -6.44 7.83
CA VAL A 74 -2.30 -7.06 6.49
C VAL A 74 -3.68 -7.46 5.94
N THR A 75 -4.65 -7.76 6.81
CA THR A 75 -6.05 -8.07 6.43
C THR A 75 -7.04 -6.96 6.76
N LYS A 76 -6.59 -5.85 7.35
CA LYS A 76 -7.45 -4.83 7.97
C LYS A 76 -7.38 -3.46 7.32
N VAL A 77 -6.25 -3.10 6.71
CA VAL A 77 -6.07 -1.83 5.99
C VAL A 77 -5.07 -2.03 4.84
N THR A 78 -5.18 -1.25 3.79
CA THR A 78 -4.29 -1.41 2.62
C THR A 78 -2.86 -1.00 2.92
N CYS A 79 -1.86 -1.69 2.37
CA CYS A 79 -0.45 -1.30 2.51
C CYS A 79 -0.21 0.16 2.08
N ALA A 80 -0.90 0.59 1.02
CA ALA A 80 -0.78 1.90 0.40
C ALA A 80 -1.54 3.03 1.12
N SER A 81 -2.19 2.74 2.26
CA SER A 81 -2.63 3.80 3.18
C SER A 81 -1.45 4.43 3.91
N CYS A 82 -0.40 3.65 4.18
CA CYS A 82 0.82 4.10 4.86
C CYS A 82 1.96 4.34 3.88
N HIS A 83 2.17 3.42 2.93
CA HIS A 83 3.30 3.48 2.01
C HIS A 83 3.00 4.27 0.73
N SER A 84 3.99 5.05 0.29
CA SER A 84 3.98 5.75 -1.00
C SER A 84 5.09 5.23 -1.91
N LEU A 85 4.72 4.43 -2.92
CA LEU A 85 5.68 3.65 -3.70
C LEU A 85 6.17 4.33 -4.99
N HIS A 86 5.40 5.27 -5.55
CA HIS A 86 5.77 5.98 -6.76
C HIS A 86 6.73 7.15 -6.55
N PRO A 87 6.60 7.97 -5.48
CA PRO A 87 7.56 9.02 -5.16
C PRO A 87 8.95 8.46 -4.90
N GLN A 88 9.98 9.31 -5.02
CA GLN A 88 11.38 8.90 -4.80
C GLN A 88 11.62 8.34 -3.40
N GLN A 89 10.90 8.87 -2.41
CA GLN A 89 11.01 8.49 -1.02
C GLN A 89 9.64 8.09 -0.48
N ASP A 90 9.60 6.93 0.17
CA ASP A 90 8.46 6.46 0.93
C ASP A 90 8.52 7.06 2.34
N THR A 91 7.50 7.82 2.73
CA THR A 91 7.48 8.57 3.99
C THR A 91 7.64 7.66 5.21
N MET A 92 7.12 6.44 5.14
CA MET A 92 7.27 5.41 6.20
C MET A 92 8.74 5.06 6.51
N GLN A 93 9.66 5.25 5.55
CA GLN A 93 11.09 4.97 5.75
C GLN A 93 11.82 6.11 6.47
N THR A 94 11.19 7.28 6.58
CA THR A 94 11.81 8.51 7.13
C THR A 94 11.13 9.03 8.39
N LEU A 95 10.08 8.36 8.87
CA LEU A 95 9.39 8.79 10.07
C LEU A 95 10.32 8.73 11.28
N SER A 96 10.32 9.81 12.06
CA SER A 96 10.86 9.79 13.42
C SER A 96 10.08 8.80 14.29
N GLU A 97 10.61 8.44 15.46
CA GLU A 97 9.89 7.62 16.41
C GLU A 97 8.53 8.24 16.80
N LYS A 98 8.49 9.55 17.04
CA LYS A 98 7.25 10.30 17.26
C LYS A 98 6.31 10.21 16.06
N GLY A 99 6.84 10.34 14.84
CA GLY A 99 6.05 10.21 13.60
C GLY A 99 5.41 8.82 13.46
N ARG A 100 6.17 7.75 13.77
CA ARG A 100 5.66 6.36 13.75
C ARG A 100 4.54 6.12 14.77
N ILE A 101 4.55 6.80 15.90
CA ILE A 101 3.44 6.73 16.87
C ILE A 101 2.25 7.58 16.41
N LYS A 102 2.52 8.76 15.84
CA LYS A 102 1.48 9.69 15.37
C LYS A 102 0.56 9.05 14.34
N ILE A 103 1.08 8.28 13.39
CA ILE A 103 0.25 7.61 12.37
C ILE A 103 -0.78 6.64 12.99
N CYS A 104 -0.44 5.99 14.11
CA CYS A 104 -1.35 5.11 14.83
C CYS A 104 -2.50 5.93 15.41
N VAL A 105 -2.17 7.04 16.07
CA VAL A 105 -3.14 7.92 16.71
C VAL A 105 -4.06 8.56 15.66
N ASP A 106 -3.49 9.11 14.59
CA ASP A 106 -4.25 9.80 13.54
C ASP A 106 -5.26 8.86 12.88
N CYS A 107 -4.80 7.71 12.37
CA CYS A 107 -5.66 6.77 11.64
C CYS A 107 -6.75 6.17 12.53
N HIS A 108 -6.40 5.71 13.75
CA HIS A 108 -7.41 5.16 14.65
C HIS A 108 -8.35 6.22 15.23
N SER A 109 -7.95 7.50 15.28
CA SER A 109 -8.87 8.58 15.66
C SER A 109 -9.86 8.88 14.54
N ASP A 110 -9.41 8.87 13.29
CA ASP A 110 -10.32 8.96 12.15
C ASP A 110 -11.30 7.78 12.10
N GLN A 111 -10.82 6.55 12.32
CA GLN A 111 -11.70 5.37 12.44
C GLN A 111 -12.83 5.55 13.47
N ARG A 112 -12.61 6.29 14.55
CA ARG A 112 -13.61 6.54 15.59
C ARG A 112 -14.58 7.68 15.27
N THR A 113 -14.15 8.64 14.45
CA THR A 113 -14.84 9.92 14.30
C THR A 113 -15.40 10.16 12.89
N ASN A 114 -14.85 9.49 11.89
CA ASN A 114 -15.24 9.59 10.49
C ASN A 114 -16.21 8.46 10.11
N PRO A 115 -17.50 8.74 9.89
CA PRO A 115 -18.48 7.73 9.49
C PRO A 115 -18.23 7.17 8.08
N HIS A 116 -17.36 7.80 7.29
CA HIS A 116 -16.97 7.38 5.95
C HIS A 116 -15.60 6.69 5.92
N PHE A 117 -15.04 6.32 7.07
CA PHE A 117 -13.78 5.59 7.13
C PHE A 117 -13.86 4.32 6.26
N ASN A 118 -12.95 4.20 5.30
CA ASN A 118 -12.85 3.04 4.43
C ASN A 118 -11.43 2.46 4.50
N PRO A 119 -11.22 1.27 5.09
CA PRO A 119 -9.89 0.68 5.18
C PRO A 119 -9.27 0.32 3.81
N ALA A 120 -10.09 0.22 2.75
CA ALA A 120 -9.63 0.03 1.39
C ALA A 120 -9.08 1.31 0.73
N SER A 121 -9.37 2.49 1.30
CA SER A 121 -8.95 3.80 0.78
C SER A 121 -8.92 4.83 1.91
N VAL A 122 -7.73 5.01 2.51
CA VAL A 122 -7.49 5.97 3.60
C VAL A 122 -6.58 7.10 3.08
N PRO A 123 -7.07 8.34 2.93
CA PRO A 123 -6.27 9.45 2.38
C PRO A 123 -5.42 10.19 3.43
N LEU A 124 -5.73 10.08 4.73
CA LEU A 124 -5.17 10.88 5.83
C LEU A 124 -3.65 11.05 5.84
N LEU A 125 -2.91 9.98 5.53
CA LEU A 125 -1.46 9.98 5.63
C LEU A 125 -0.78 10.53 4.36
N LYS A 126 -1.55 10.86 3.32
CA LYS A 126 -1.07 11.46 2.06
C LYS A 126 -1.27 12.97 2.00
N GLU A 127 -2.03 13.53 2.95
CA GLU A 127 -2.32 14.97 3.04
C GLU A 127 -1.42 15.71 4.05
N GLN A 128 -0.55 14.99 4.78
CA GLN A 128 0.44 15.61 5.65
C GLN A 128 1.77 15.81 4.87
N PRO A 129 2.35 17.03 4.86
CA PRO A 129 3.59 17.33 4.15
C PRO A 129 4.81 16.55 4.68
#